data_AF-A0A945K1X8-F1
#
_entry.id   AF-A0A945K1X8-F1
#
_cell.length_a   1.000
_cell.length_b   1.000
_cell.length_c   1.000
_cell.angle_alpha   90.00
_cell.angle_beta   90.00
_cell.angle_gamma   90.00
#
_symmetry.space_group_name_H-M   'P 1'
#
loop_
_entity.id
_entity.type
_entity.pdbx_description
1 polymer ?
#
loop_
_entity_poly.entity_id
_entity_poly.type
_entity_poly.pdbx_seq_one_letter_code
_entity_poly.pdbx_strand_id
1 'polypeptide(L)'
;MSTRTLMRLGAILCAFWALGGCAFQPFAGPLLPQGAQNDGMTVHDDGSVVYQLDRFEVTLRPVTDDELNRNFAAASVGETSSTNAYTFGDTQFPGLDSTRQRFTVFHAAVKNYSYPKVRVDPVRTVLVAGNGRKYRSLSLAQMQNYYRAYAIGYRGNEYSRLRERLDLLRRTMLTDDVVFSGQESEGYLVFPILHDDVTDLRLVLEDVVIRFDYLGEPSESLKLAYAFDRQTGRLYADGSRVVTHDPEDR
;
A
#
# COMPACT_ATOMS: atom_id res chain seq x y z
N MET A 1 -36.19 16.54 50.99
CA MET A 1 -35.60 15.52 50.09
C MET A 1 -34.28 15.08 50.69
N SER A 2 -34.18 13.79 51.06
CA SER A 2 -33.12 13.26 51.93
C SER A 2 -31.77 13.17 51.20
N THR A 3 -30.71 13.63 51.86
CA THR A 3 -29.30 13.63 51.44
C THR A 3 -28.77 12.23 51.08
N ARG A 4 -29.48 11.17 51.45
CA ARG A 4 -29.15 9.77 51.13
C ARG A 4 -29.51 9.35 49.70
N THR A 5 -30.41 10.06 49.02
CA THR A 5 -30.86 9.70 47.67
C THR A 5 -29.91 10.22 46.57
N LEU A 6 -29.27 11.38 46.78
CA LEU A 6 -28.26 11.90 45.84
C LEU A 6 -26.97 11.06 45.81
N MET A 7 -26.56 10.51 46.95
CA MET A 7 -25.32 9.73 47.03
C MET A 7 -25.43 8.36 46.33
N ARG A 8 -26.64 7.80 46.22
CA ARG A 8 -26.89 6.55 45.49
C ARG A 8 -26.97 6.73 43.96
N LEU A 9 -27.40 7.91 43.48
CA LEU A 9 -27.37 8.22 42.04
C LEU A 9 -25.95 8.52 41.53
N GLY A 10 -25.09 9.15 42.36
CA GLY A 10 -23.68 9.39 42.00
C GLY A 10 -22.85 8.10 41.87
N ALA A 11 -23.14 7.09 42.68
CA ALA A 11 -22.43 5.80 42.64
C ALA A 11 -22.79 4.94 41.41
N ILE A 12 -24.02 5.07 40.89
CA ILE A 12 -24.46 4.33 39.69
C ILE A 12 -23.86 4.96 38.41
N LEU A 13 -23.63 6.29 38.39
CA LEU A 13 -22.99 6.96 37.26
C LEU A 13 -21.49 6.63 37.13
N CYS A 14 -20.78 6.45 38.26
CA CYS A 14 -19.38 5.99 38.26
C CYS A 14 -19.23 4.51 37.89
N ALA A 15 -20.21 3.66 38.20
CA ALA A 15 -20.18 2.25 37.82
C ALA A 15 -20.35 2.04 36.29
N PHE A 16 -21.01 2.97 35.60
CA PHE A 16 -21.16 2.92 34.13
C PHE A 16 -19.88 3.33 33.37
N TRP A 17 -18.99 4.09 34.01
CA TRP A 17 -17.64 4.41 33.47
C TRP A 17 -16.58 3.34 33.80
N ALA A 18 -16.88 2.44 34.75
CA ALA A 18 -16.02 1.31 35.10
C ALA A 18 -16.31 0.04 34.29
N LEU A 19 -17.35 0.06 33.44
CA LEU A 19 -17.39 -0.79 32.26
C LEU A 19 -16.36 -0.23 31.28
N GLY A 20 -15.08 -0.48 31.58
CA GLY A 20 -13.98 -0.28 30.67
C GLY A 20 -14.31 -1.04 29.40
N GLY A 21 -14.91 -0.34 28.43
CA GLY A 21 -15.10 -0.86 27.10
C GLY A 21 -13.76 -1.43 26.68
N CYS A 22 -13.77 -2.66 26.19
CA CYS A 22 -12.62 -3.29 25.57
C CYS A 22 -12.22 -2.44 24.37
N ALA A 23 -11.55 -1.33 24.61
CA ALA A 23 -11.01 -0.44 23.61
C ALA A 23 -9.76 -1.12 23.11
N PHE A 24 -9.90 -1.79 21.96
CA PHE A 24 -8.78 -2.29 21.19
C PHE A 24 -8.58 -1.39 19.98
N GLN A 25 -7.33 -1.26 19.57
CA GLN A 25 -6.95 -0.69 18.28
C GLN A 25 -6.73 -1.86 17.30
N PRO A 26 -7.35 -1.87 16.12
CA PRO A 26 -7.02 -2.88 15.13
C PRO A 26 -5.58 -2.70 14.64
N PHE A 27 -4.91 -3.79 14.29
CA PHE A 27 -3.61 -3.76 13.63
C PHE A 27 -3.63 -4.64 12.39
N ALA A 28 -2.79 -4.28 11.42
CA ALA A 28 -2.55 -5.06 10.21
C ALA A 28 -1.04 -5.20 9.98
N GLY A 29 -0.60 -6.44 9.75
CA GLY A 29 0.79 -6.76 9.42
C GLY A 29 1.15 -6.44 7.97
N PRO A 30 2.41 -6.73 7.57
CA PRO A 30 2.84 -6.58 6.19
C PRO A 30 2.08 -7.54 5.26
N LEU A 31 1.96 -7.15 3.99
CA LEU A 31 1.44 -8.02 2.95
C LEU A 31 2.49 -9.06 2.57
N LEU A 32 2.07 -10.31 2.52
CA LEU A 32 2.86 -11.47 2.13
C LEU A 32 2.18 -12.15 0.94
N PRO A 33 2.94 -12.70 -0.02
CA PRO A 33 2.36 -13.49 -1.10
C PRO A 33 1.69 -14.74 -0.56
N GLN A 34 0.52 -15.08 -1.12
CA GLN A 34 -0.10 -16.38 -0.83
C GLN A 34 0.70 -17.51 -1.49
N GLY A 35 0.82 -18.66 -0.83
CA GLY A 35 1.52 -19.82 -1.39
C GLY A 35 0.85 -20.35 -2.67
N ALA A 36 -0.48 -20.26 -2.77
CA ALA A 36 -1.22 -20.55 -3.99
C ALA A 36 -1.31 -19.30 -4.88
N GLN A 37 -0.72 -19.36 -6.07
CA GLN A 37 -0.82 -18.34 -7.12
C GLN A 37 -1.50 -18.93 -8.37
N ASN A 38 -1.82 -18.06 -9.33
CA ASN A 38 -2.33 -18.50 -10.64
C ASN A 38 -1.22 -19.16 -11.48
N ASP A 39 -1.61 -19.85 -12.56
CA ASP A 39 -0.67 -20.51 -13.46
C ASP A 39 0.40 -19.56 -14.01
N GLY A 40 1.64 -20.05 -14.09
CA GLY A 40 2.79 -19.29 -14.57
C GLY A 40 3.35 -18.29 -13.54
N MET A 41 2.93 -18.35 -12.28
CA MET A 41 3.45 -17.52 -11.20
C MET A 41 4.28 -18.32 -10.19
N THR A 42 5.40 -17.74 -9.75
CA THR A 42 6.28 -18.31 -8.74
C THR A 42 6.50 -17.31 -7.62
N VAL A 43 6.39 -17.76 -6.37
CA VAL A 43 6.69 -16.95 -5.18
C VAL A 43 8.17 -17.15 -4.82
N HIS A 44 8.87 -16.06 -4.57
CA HIS A 44 10.27 -16.05 -4.13
C HIS A 44 10.39 -15.75 -2.63
N ASP A 45 11.53 -16.13 -2.06
CA ASP A 45 11.83 -15.96 -0.62
C ASP A 45 11.86 -14.49 -0.17
N ASP A 46 12.08 -13.55 -1.10
CA ASP A 46 12.05 -12.10 -0.83
C ASP A 46 10.63 -11.53 -0.78
N GLY A 47 9.60 -12.37 -0.90
CA GLY A 47 8.19 -11.98 -0.91
C GLY A 47 7.71 -11.47 -2.27
N SER A 48 8.53 -11.54 -3.31
CA SER A 48 8.12 -11.22 -4.68
C SER A 48 7.37 -12.38 -5.34
N VAL A 49 6.46 -12.04 -6.24
CA VAL A 49 5.76 -13.00 -7.10
C VAL A 49 6.10 -12.67 -8.54
N VAL A 50 6.67 -13.63 -9.24
CA VAL A 50 7.10 -13.51 -10.64
C VAL A 50 6.10 -14.27 -11.51
N TYR A 51 5.42 -13.55 -12.40
CA TYR A 51 4.75 -14.17 -13.54
C TYR A 51 5.74 -14.33 -14.68
N GLN A 52 5.79 -15.50 -15.30
CA GLN A 52 6.67 -15.78 -16.43
C GLN A 52 5.89 -16.43 -17.59
N LEU A 53 6.07 -15.87 -18.78
CA LEU A 53 5.60 -16.43 -20.05
C LEU A 53 6.74 -16.36 -21.07
N ASP A 54 7.28 -17.50 -21.48
CA ASP A 54 8.54 -17.58 -22.24
C ASP A 54 9.68 -16.82 -21.51
N ARG A 55 10.23 -15.78 -22.14
CA ARG A 55 11.20 -14.82 -21.57
C ARG A 55 10.58 -13.42 -21.29
N PHE A 56 9.28 -13.36 -21.08
CA PHE A 56 8.59 -12.18 -20.57
C PHE A 56 8.25 -12.41 -19.11
N GLU A 57 8.61 -11.45 -18.26
CA GLU A 57 8.41 -11.54 -16.81
C GLU A 57 7.75 -10.27 -16.28
N VAL A 58 6.82 -10.46 -15.35
CA VAL A 58 6.23 -9.38 -14.55
C VAL A 58 6.32 -9.76 -13.08
N THR A 59 7.15 -9.03 -12.35
CA THR A 59 7.41 -9.24 -10.92
C THR A 59 6.66 -8.20 -10.10
N LEU A 60 6.00 -8.66 -9.04
CA LEU A 60 5.38 -7.78 -8.05
C LEU A 60 5.81 -8.13 -6.64
N ARG A 61 6.11 -7.12 -5.83
CA ARG A 61 6.49 -7.28 -4.43
C ARG A 61 5.86 -6.18 -3.58
N PRO A 62 5.15 -6.51 -2.49
CA PRO A 62 4.74 -5.51 -1.50
C PRO A 62 5.98 -4.87 -0.86
N VAL A 63 5.94 -3.56 -0.62
CA VAL A 63 7.07 -2.82 -0.03
C VAL A 63 6.63 -2.20 1.27
N THR A 64 7.38 -2.45 2.35
CA THR A 64 7.05 -1.94 3.68
C THR A 64 7.50 -0.49 3.85
N ASP A 65 6.88 0.23 4.79
CA ASP A 65 7.30 1.59 5.13
C ASP A 65 8.77 1.65 5.57
N ASP A 66 9.25 0.63 6.29
CA ASP A 66 10.65 0.52 6.69
C ASP A 66 11.60 0.38 5.48
N GLU A 67 11.23 -0.41 4.48
CA GLU A 67 11.99 -0.52 3.24
C GLU A 67 11.99 0.79 2.45
N LEU A 68 10.83 1.44 2.31
CA LEU A 68 10.71 2.74 1.65
C LEU A 68 11.53 3.81 2.36
N ASN A 69 11.53 3.81 3.70
CA ASN A 69 12.32 4.72 4.50
C ASN A 69 13.83 4.48 4.33
N ARG A 70 14.26 3.22 4.22
CA ARG A 70 15.66 2.89 3.91
C ARG A 70 16.06 3.30 2.50
N ASN A 71 15.22 3.00 1.50
CA ASN A 71 15.47 3.33 0.10
C ASN A 71 15.51 4.86 -0.14
N PHE A 72 14.73 5.61 0.64
CA PHE A 72 14.66 7.06 0.58
C PHE A 72 15.10 7.73 1.88
N ALA A 73 16.21 7.27 2.46
CA ALA A 73 16.69 7.72 3.78
C ALA A 73 16.80 9.25 3.89
N ALA A 74 17.38 9.90 2.88
CA ALA A 74 17.54 11.36 2.87
C ALA A 74 16.20 12.13 2.85
N ALA A 75 15.15 11.54 2.27
CA ALA A 75 13.82 12.13 2.24
C ALA A 75 12.99 11.76 3.48
N SER A 76 13.41 10.74 4.24
CA SER A 76 12.64 10.15 5.34
C SER A 76 12.96 10.74 6.70
N VAL A 77 13.83 11.74 6.76
CA VAL A 77 14.24 12.43 7.99
C VAL A 77 13.50 13.75 8.18
N GLY A 78 13.42 14.21 9.44
CA GLY A 78 12.88 15.53 9.78
C GLY A 78 11.44 15.50 10.27
N GLU A 79 11.01 14.35 10.78
CA GLU A 79 9.70 14.07 11.37
C GLU A 79 8.58 14.58 10.45
N THR A 80 7.74 15.48 10.96
CA THR A 80 6.62 16.09 10.22
C THR A 80 7.05 16.85 8.95
N SER A 81 8.34 17.17 8.81
CA SER A 81 8.92 17.84 7.64
C SER A 81 9.49 16.87 6.59
N SER A 82 9.46 15.56 6.84
CA SER A 82 9.92 14.51 5.91
C SER A 82 9.34 14.69 4.51
N THR A 83 10.21 14.59 3.50
CA THR A 83 9.85 14.71 2.07
C THR A 83 9.70 13.35 1.39
N ASN A 84 9.68 12.26 2.15
CA ASN A 84 9.28 10.96 1.63
C ASN A 84 7.83 11.04 1.15
N ALA A 85 7.62 10.66 -0.11
CA ALA A 85 6.33 10.76 -0.77
C ALA A 85 5.45 9.51 -0.60
N TYR A 86 5.98 8.46 0.03
CA TYR A 86 5.28 7.19 0.22
C TYR A 86 4.91 6.92 1.68
N THR A 87 5.67 7.45 2.63
CA THR A 87 5.52 7.19 4.08
C THR A 87 5.40 8.50 4.88
N PHE A 88 5.44 8.40 6.21
CA PHE A 88 5.64 9.55 7.11
C PHE A 88 7.10 9.72 7.57
N GLY A 89 8.05 8.99 6.98
CA GLY A 89 9.46 9.01 7.38
C GLY A 89 9.65 8.55 8.84
N ASP A 90 10.47 9.29 9.57
CA ASP A 90 10.80 9.13 10.99
C ASP A 90 9.77 9.78 11.94
N THR A 91 8.61 10.22 11.43
CA THR A 91 7.55 10.80 12.29
C THR A 91 7.02 9.77 13.28
N GLN A 92 7.07 10.10 14.57
CA GLN A 92 6.44 9.31 15.62
C GLN A 92 4.99 9.73 15.83
N PHE A 93 4.08 8.77 15.87
CA PHE A 93 2.66 9.02 16.14
C PHE A 93 2.30 8.60 17.57
N PRO A 94 1.50 9.41 18.28
CA PRO A 94 0.92 8.98 19.55
C PRO A 94 -0.16 7.91 19.28
N GLY A 95 -0.12 6.81 20.03
CA GLY A 95 -1.06 5.69 19.91
C GLY A 95 -0.46 4.38 20.40
N LEU A 96 -1.29 3.34 20.44
CA LEU A 96 -0.83 1.97 20.72
C LEU A 96 -0.05 1.41 19.53
N ASP A 97 -0.46 1.77 18.32
CA ASP A 97 0.33 1.57 17.10
C ASP A 97 1.02 2.88 16.70
N SER A 98 2.35 2.87 16.76
CA SER A 98 3.19 4.00 16.34
C SER A 98 3.41 4.06 14.83
N THR A 99 3.00 3.02 14.07
CA THR A 99 3.27 2.89 12.64
C THR A 99 2.02 3.19 11.81
N ARG A 100 1.81 4.48 11.50
CA ARG A 100 0.77 4.87 10.54
C ARG A 100 1.28 4.76 9.12
N GLN A 101 0.62 3.96 8.30
CA GLN A 101 0.88 3.92 6.86
C GLN A 101 0.24 5.14 6.18
N ARG A 102 0.92 5.69 5.17
CA ARG A 102 0.34 6.74 4.32
C ARG A 102 -0.35 6.14 3.09
N PHE A 103 0.30 5.13 2.50
CA PHE A 103 -0.15 4.45 1.29
C PHE A 103 0.18 2.97 1.37
N THR A 104 -0.44 2.18 0.50
CA THR A 104 -0.01 0.80 0.23
C THR A 104 0.81 0.80 -1.05
N VAL A 105 2.01 0.24 -1.02
CA VAL A 105 2.98 0.35 -2.12
C VAL A 105 3.45 -1.02 -2.56
N PHE A 106 3.53 -1.21 -3.87
CA PHE A 106 4.11 -2.39 -4.51
C PHE A 106 5.24 -1.96 -5.44
N HIS A 107 6.34 -2.69 -5.43
CA HIS A 107 7.35 -2.63 -6.48
C HIS A 107 6.91 -3.51 -7.64
N ALA A 108 6.96 -2.97 -8.85
CA ALA A 108 6.67 -3.69 -10.08
C ALA A 108 7.90 -3.64 -10.98
N ALA A 109 8.28 -4.79 -11.54
CA ALA A 109 9.31 -4.88 -12.56
C ALA A 109 8.78 -5.67 -13.76
N VAL A 110 9.03 -5.15 -14.96
CA VAL A 110 8.62 -5.72 -16.24
C VAL A 110 9.87 -5.99 -17.05
N LYS A 111 10.11 -7.24 -17.41
CA LYS A 111 11.24 -7.66 -18.23
C LYS A 111 10.75 -8.26 -19.53
N ASN A 112 11.19 -7.73 -20.66
CA ASN A 112 10.72 -8.17 -21.96
C ASN A 112 11.85 -8.67 -22.84
N TYR A 113 12.02 -10.00 -22.90
CA TYR A 113 12.95 -10.64 -23.84
C TYR A 113 12.23 -11.52 -24.88
N SER A 114 10.88 -11.54 -24.89
CA SER A 114 10.08 -12.36 -25.83
C SER A 114 9.41 -11.56 -26.93
N TYR A 115 8.86 -10.39 -26.58
CA TYR A 115 7.96 -9.65 -27.46
C TYR A 115 8.66 -8.41 -28.05
N PRO A 116 8.26 -7.94 -29.24
CA PRO A 116 8.85 -6.74 -29.84
C PRO A 116 8.71 -5.50 -28.93
N LYS A 117 7.55 -5.35 -28.31
CA LYS A 117 7.25 -4.31 -27.34
C LYS A 117 6.08 -4.73 -26.46
N VAL A 118 6.11 -4.35 -25.19
CA VAL A 118 5.04 -4.57 -24.21
C VAL A 118 4.71 -3.26 -23.49
N ARG A 119 3.55 -3.19 -22.86
CA ARG A 119 3.16 -2.05 -22.02
C ARG A 119 2.30 -2.50 -20.86
N VAL A 120 2.60 -2.00 -19.67
CA VAL A 120 1.78 -2.16 -18.46
C VAL A 120 1.21 -0.80 -18.11
N ASP A 121 -0.12 -0.68 -18.00
CA ASP A 121 -0.77 0.56 -17.55
C ASP A 121 -0.90 0.56 -16.02
N PRO A 122 -0.08 1.34 -15.29
CA PRO A 122 -0.14 1.38 -13.83
C PRO A 122 -1.50 1.88 -13.33
N VAL A 123 -2.17 2.81 -14.04
CA VAL A 123 -3.43 3.47 -13.60
C VAL A 123 -4.63 2.53 -13.68
N ARG A 124 -4.57 1.50 -14.53
CA ARG A 124 -5.59 0.46 -14.63
C ARG A 124 -5.44 -0.65 -13.59
N THR A 125 -4.37 -0.62 -12.80
CA THR A 125 -4.14 -1.61 -11.75
C THR A 125 -5.11 -1.44 -10.57
N VAL A 126 -5.61 -2.56 -10.05
CA VAL A 126 -6.57 -2.56 -8.93
C VAL A 126 -6.21 -3.63 -7.90
N LEU A 127 -6.22 -3.26 -6.62
CA LEU A 127 -6.28 -4.22 -5.52
C LEU A 127 -7.74 -4.58 -5.26
N VAL A 128 -8.05 -5.87 -5.26
CA VAL A 128 -9.38 -6.41 -4.95
C VAL A 128 -9.27 -7.20 -3.65
N ALA A 129 -9.81 -6.66 -2.56
CA ALA A 129 -9.84 -7.34 -1.27
C ALA A 129 -10.83 -8.51 -1.25
N GLY A 130 -10.60 -9.51 -0.40
CA GLY A 130 -11.52 -10.65 -0.21
C GLY A 130 -12.94 -10.25 0.17
N ASN A 131 -13.08 -9.12 0.88
CA ASN A 131 -14.38 -8.53 1.24
C ASN A 131 -15.06 -7.73 0.10
N GLY A 132 -14.48 -7.74 -1.11
CA GLY A 132 -15.02 -7.09 -2.29
C GLY A 132 -14.64 -5.61 -2.47
N ARG A 133 -13.94 -4.99 -1.51
CA ARG A 133 -13.44 -3.61 -1.68
C ARG A 133 -12.40 -3.55 -2.80
N LYS A 134 -12.42 -2.45 -3.54
CA LYS A 134 -11.49 -2.21 -4.64
C LYS A 134 -10.69 -0.93 -4.39
N TYR A 135 -9.37 -1.02 -4.50
CA TYR A 135 -8.46 0.11 -4.37
C TYR A 135 -7.74 0.27 -5.70
N ARG A 136 -8.03 1.38 -6.40
CA ARG A 136 -7.33 1.70 -7.65
C ARG A 136 -5.95 2.27 -7.33
N SER A 137 -4.99 2.00 -8.19
CA SER A 137 -3.70 2.69 -8.12
C SER A 137 -3.88 4.19 -8.29
N LEU A 138 -3.01 4.95 -7.65
CA LEU A 138 -2.97 6.40 -7.67
C LEU A 138 -2.04 6.84 -8.80
N SER A 139 -2.56 7.68 -9.70
CA SER A 139 -1.73 8.34 -10.71
C SER A 139 -0.88 9.46 -10.10
N LEU A 140 0.17 9.87 -10.81
CA LEU A 140 0.99 11.02 -10.41
C LEU A 140 0.14 12.28 -10.19
N ALA A 141 -0.90 12.50 -11.01
CA ALA A 141 -1.80 13.63 -10.88
C ALA A 141 -2.63 13.57 -9.58
N GLN A 142 -3.09 12.38 -9.18
CA GLN A 142 -3.80 12.17 -7.92
C GLN A 142 -2.86 12.37 -6.71
N MET A 143 -1.63 11.84 -6.79
CA MET A 143 -0.60 12.06 -5.77
C MET A 143 -0.26 13.55 -5.64
N GLN A 144 -0.16 14.27 -6.76
CA GLN A 144 0.06 15.71 -6.75
C GLN A 144 -1.09 16.47 -6.09
N ASN A 145 -2.33 16.10 -6.37
CA ASN A 145 -3.49 16.70 -5.73
C ASN A 145 -3.53 16.41 -4.22
N TYR A 146 -3.21 15.18 -3.81
CA TYR A 146 -3.07 14.80 -2.41
C TYR A 146 -2.06 15.72 -1.68
N TYR A 147 -0.85 15.89 -2.22
CA TYR A 147 0.17 16.71 -1.57
C TYR A 147 -0.08 18.22 -1.64
N ARG A 148 -0.76 18.71 -2.68
CA ARG A 148 -1.18 20.11 -2.75
C ARG A 148 -2.08 20.52 -1.58
N ALA A 149 -2.94 19.61 -1.11
CA ALA A 149 -3.80 19.86 0.04
C ALA A 149 -3.03 20.06 1.36
N TYR A 150 -1.77 19.62 1.45
CA TYR A 150 -0.92 19.81 2.62
C TYR A 150 0.00 21.04 2.50
N ALA A 151 0.06 21.68 1.33
CA ALA A 151 0.86 22.88 1.11
C ALA A 151 0.09 24.18 1.47
N ILE A 152 -0.81 24.14 2.45
CA ILE A 152 -1.69 25.27 2.81
C ILE A 152 -0.85 26.40 3.43
N GLY A 153 -0.96 27.59 2.84
CA GLY A 153 -0.36 28.82 3.36
C GLY A 153 0.89 29.32 2.63
N TYR A 154 1.38 28.62 1.59
CA TYR A 154 2.45 29.08 0.68
C TYR A 154 3.66 29.73 1.39
N ARG A 155 4.08 29.20 2.54
CA ARG A 155 5.37 29.59 3.15
C ARG A 155 6.48 28.90 2.35
N GLY A 156 7.57 29.62 2.04
CA GLY A 156 8.59 29.17 1.07
C GLY A 156 9.09 27.73 1.28
N ASN A 157 9.21 27.28 2.53
CA ASN A 157 9.66 25.93 2.86
C ASN A 157 8.65 24.84 2.45
N GLU A 158 7.34 25.10 2.50
CA GLU A 158 6.32 24.11 2.13
C GLU A 158 6.28 23.85 0.63
N TYR A 159 6.53 24.88 -0.17
CA TYR A 159 6.59 24.73 -1.62
C TYR A 159 7.81 23.90 -2.06
N SER A 160 8.98 24.13 -1.43
CA SER A 160 10.18 23.32 -1.69
C SER A 160 9.96 21.85 -1.33
N ARG A 161 9.37 21.56 -0.15
CA ARG A 161 9.03 20.18 0.25
C ARG A 161 8.03 19.51 -0.70
N LEU A 162 7.01 20.25 -1.14
CA LEU A 162 6.08 19.75 -2.16
C LEU A 162 6.83 19.39 -3.45
N ARG A 163 7.73 20.26 -3.92
CA ARG A 163 8.52 20.00 -5.12
C ARG A 163 9.39 18.76 -4.98
N GLU A 164 10.08 18.59 -3.84
CA GLU A 164 10.90 17.40 -3.55
C GLU A 164 10.06 16.12 -3.56
N ARG A 165 8.89 16.11 -2.92
CA ARG A 165 7.96 14.96 -2.95
C ARG A 165 7.52 14.62 -4.38
N LEU A 166 7.18 15.62 -5.19
CA LEU A 166 6.76 15.41 -6.58
C LEU A 166 7.91 14.94 -7.46
N ASP A 167 9.13 15.42 -7.22
CA ASP A 167 10.32 14.97 -7.93
C ASP A 167 10.60 13.49 -7.64
N LEU A 168 10.52 13.11 -6.35
CA LEU A 168 10.62 11.72 -5.92
C LEU A 168 9.56 10.84 -6.62
N LEU A 169 8.30 11.25 -6.63
CA LEU A 169 7.25 10.47 -7.31
C LEU A 169 7.48 10.30 -8.81
N ARG A 170 7.90 11.37 -9.51
CA ARG A 170 8.14 11.33 -10.96
C ARG A 170 9.23 10.34 -11.36
N ARG A 171 10.27 10.20 -10.53
CA ARG A 171 11.42 9.34 -10.84
C ARG A 171 11.23 7.88 -10.42
N THR A 172 10.34 7.60 -9.47
CA THR A 172 10.22 6.25 -8.89
C THR A 172 8.87 5.57 -9.08
N MET A 173 7.80 6.29 -9.43
CA MET A 173 6.53 5.62 -9.79
C MET A 173 6.67 4.85 -11.11
N LEU A 174 6.00 3.70 -11.22
CA LEU A 174 5.92 2.99 -12.49
C LEU A 174 5.23 3.87 -13.54
N THR A 175 5.83 3.96 -14.72
CA THR A 175 5.28 4.68 -15.88
C THR A 175 4.61 3.72 -16.85
N ASP A 176 3.73 4.24 -17.72
CA ASP A 176 3.08 3.50 -18.80
C ASP A 176 3.93 3.42 -20.07
N ASP A 177 5.25 3.59 -19.94
CA ASP A 177 6.18 3.58 -21.05
C ASP A 177 6.23 2.20 -21.71
N VAL A 178 6.50 2.21 -23.02
CA VAL A 178 6.66 0.98 -23.80
C VAL A 178 8.01 0.35 -23.47
N VAL A 179 8.00 -0.93 -23.12
CA VAL A 179 9.21 -1.73 -22.87
C VAL A 179 9.53 -2.54 -24.11
N PHE A 180 10.58 -2.17 -24.84
CA PHE A 180 10.99 -2.87 -26.05
C PHE A 180 11.68 -4.21 -25.73
N SER A 181 11.83 -5.06 -26.75
CA SER A 181 12.58 -6.31 -26.63
C SER A 181 14.01 -6.05 -26.13
N GLY A 182 14.44 -6.84 -25.14
CA GLY A 182 15.74 -6.70 -24.48
C GLY A 182 15.79 -5.64 -23.38
N GLN A 183 14.67 -4.99 -23.06
CA GLN A 183 14.59 -3.94 -22.05
C GLN A 183 13.81 -4.38 -20.81
N GLU A 184 14.05 -3.64 -19.74
CA GLU A 184 13.36 -3.77 -18.47
C GLU A 184 12.85 -2.39 -18.03
N SER A 185 11.75 -2.37 -17.29
CA SER A 185 11.21 -1.18 -16.63
C SER A 185 10.73 -1.55 -15.24
N GLU A 186 10.98 -0.69 -14.26
CA GLU A 186 10.56 -0.89 -12.89
C GLU A 186 10.06 0.40 -12.24
N GLY A 187 9.27 0.25 -11.19
CA GLY A 187 8.80 1.38 -10.39
C GLY A 187 7.74 0.98 -9.38
N TYR A 188 7.29 1.97 -8.62
CA TYR A 188 6.28 1.77 -7.58
C TYR A 188 4.86 1.99 -8.10
N LEU A 189 3.99 1.03 -7.78
CA LEU A 189 2.54 1.18 -7.80
C LEU A 189 2.08 1.65 -6.42
N VAL A 190 1.28 2.71 -6.37
CA VAL A 190 0.81 3.32 -5.12
C VAL A 190 -0.69 3.18 -5.03
N PHE A 191 -1.20 2.79 -3.87
CA PHE A 191 -2.62 2.62 -3.59
C PHE A 191 -3.00 3.39 -2.32
N PRO A 192 -4.28 3.78 -2.17
CA PRO A 192 -4.80 4.21 -0.87
C PRO A 192 -4.52 3.16 0.21
N ILE A 193 -4.48 3.62 1.46
CA ILE A 193 -4.33 2.73 2.62
C ILE A 193 -5.44 1.65 2.63
N LEU A 194 -5.02 0.41 2.88
CA LEU A 194 -5.96 -0.69 3.11
C LEU A 194 -6.67 -0.51 4.45
N HIS A 195 -7.95 -0.84 4.49
CA HIS A 195 -8.70 -0.81 5.73
C HIS A 195 -8.27 -1.97 6.64
N ASP A 196 -8.33 -1.80 7.95
CA ASP A 196 -7.74 -2.76 8.92
C ASP A 196 -8.38 -4.17 8.89
N ASP A 197 -9.61 -4.27 8.40
CA ASP A 197 -10.38 -5.51 8.24
C ASP A 197 -10.08 -6.26 6.93
N VAL A 198 -9.19 -5.74 6.07
CA VAL A 198 -8.74 -6.44 4.87
C VAL A 198 -7.64 -7.43 5.23
N THR A 199 -7.93 -8.72 5.12
CA THR A 199 -7.00 -9.84 5.34
C THR A 199 -6.27 -10.21 4.06
N ASP A 200 -7.03 -10.63 3.04
CA ASP A 200 -6.52 -11.06 1.75
C ASP A 200 -6.91 -10.10 0.63
N LEU A 201 -6.08 -10.07 -0.41
CA LEU A 201 -6.32 -9.27 -1.60
C LEU A 201 -5.66 -9.86 -2.83
N ARG A 202 -6.15 -9.45 -4.01
CA ARG A 202 -5.51 -9.71 -5.29
C ARG A 202 -5.11 -8.40 -5.95
N LEU A 203 -3.84 -8.26 -6.30
CA LEU A 203 -3.38 -7.19 -7.19
C LEU A 203 -3.61 -7.63 -8.63
N VAL A 204 -4.45 -6.89 -9.34
CA VAL A 204 -4.87 -7.19 -10.71
C VAL A 204 -4.30 -6.16 -11.67
N LEU A 205 -3.41 -6.61 -12.55
CA LEU A 205 -2.98 -5.88 -13.75
C LEU A 205 -3.98 -6.23 -14.87
N GLU A 206 -4.92 -5.33 -15.15
CA GLU A 206 -6.03 -5.60 -16.07
C GLU A 206 -5.59 -5.65 -17.56
N ASP A 207 -4.64 -4.82 -17.96
CA ASP A 207 -4.26 -4.62 -19.37
C ASP A 207 -2.73 -4.67 -19.56
N VAL A 208 -2.14 -5.86 -19.45
CA VAL A 208 -0.73 -6.08 -19.81
C VAL A 208 -0.66 -6.34 -21.32
N VAL A 209 -0.35 -5.31 -22.10
CA VAL A 209 -0.34 -5.37 -23.57
C VAL A 209 0.95 -6.04 -24.05
N ILE A 210 0.82 -7.13 -24.80
CA ILE A 210 1.95 -7.91 -25.33
C ILE A 210 2.06 -7.84 -26.85
N ARG A 211 0.98 -7.47 -27.55
CA ARG A 211 1.00 -7.21 -29.00
C ARG A 211 0.24 -5.95 -29.35
N PHE A 212 0.68 -5.37 -30.46
CA PHE A 212 0.10 -4.17 -31.05
C PHE A 212 -0.14 -4.42 -32.53
N ASP A 213 -1.15 -3.76 -33.09
CA ASP A 213 -1.41 -3.77 -34.52
C ASP A 213 -0.52 -2.77 -35.28
N TYR A 214 -0.80 -2.60 -36.57
CA TYR A 214 -0.05 -1.69 -37.46
C TYR A 214 -0.31 -0.20 -37.17
N LEU A 215 -1.41 0.14 -36.48
CA LEU A 215 -1.74 1.49 -36.01
C LEU A 215 -1.13 1.79 -34.64
N GLY A 216 -0.56 0.78 -33.98
CA GLY A 216 -0.02 0.90 -32.63
C GLY A 216 -1.08 0.73 -31.54
N GLU A 217 -2.26 0.21 -31.87
CA GLU A 217 -3.30 -0.13 -30.91
C GLU A 217 -3.04 -1.51 -30.28
N PRO A 218 -3.36 -1.71 -28.99
CA PRO A 218 -3.28 -3.03 -28.35
C PRO A 218 -4.12 -4.07 -29.10
N SER A 219 -3.50 -5.18 -29.52
CA SER A 219 -4.18 -6.30 -30.19
C SER A 219 -4.26 -7.55 -29.32
N GLU A 220 -3.33 -7.73 -28.38
CA GLU A 220 -3.33 -8.82 -27.42
C GLU A 220 -2.90 -8.28 -26.04
N SER A 221 -3.74 -8.56 -25.04
CA SER A 221 -3.53 -8.16 -23.65
C SER A 221 -3.73 -9.35 -22.71
N LEU A 222 -2.94 -9.38 -21.65
CA LEU A 222 -3.05 -10.35 -20.56
C LEU A 222 -3.62 -9.65 -19.32
N LYS A 223 -4.43 -10.41 -18.57
CA LYS A 223 -4.86 -10.04 -17.23
C LYS A 223 -4.09 -10.88 -16.23
N LEU A 224 -3.29 -10.23 -15.38
CA LEU A 224 -2.50 -10.91 -14.35
C LEU A 224 -3.07 -10.58 -12.97
N ALA A 225 -3.27 -11.60 -12.14
CA ALA A 225 -3.79 -11.45 -10.78
C ALA A 225 -2.88 -12.16 -9.77
N TYR A 226 -2.35 -11.39 -8.82
CA TYR A 226 -1.37 -11.82 -7.83
C TYR A 226 -2.03 -11.84 -6.45
N ALA A 227 -1.95 -12.95 -5.75
CA ALA A 227 -2.63 -13.13 -4.47
C ALA A 227 -1.71 -12.78 -3.30
N PHE A 228 -2.21 -11.95 -2.38
CA PHE A 228 -1.53 -11.54 -1.16
C PHE A 228 -2.44 -11.71 0.04
N ASP A 229 -1.83 -11.87 1.20
CA ASP A 229 -2.50 -11.98 2.49
C ASP A 229 -1.69 -11.21 3.55
N ARG A 230 -2.31 -10.80 4.65
CA ARG A 230 -1.61 -10.18 5.76
C ARG A 230 -2.27 -10.53 7.08
N GLN A 231 -1.45 -10.57 8.12
CA GLN A 231 -1.93 -10.75 9.47
C GLN A 231 -2.84 -9.59 9.87
N THR A 232 -3.95 -9.87 10.57
CA THR A 232 -4.80 -8.84 11.17
C THR A 232 -5.18 -9.23 12.59
N GLY A 233 -5.46 -8.24 13.43
CA GLY A 233 -5.83 -8.52 14.80
C GLY A 233 -6.17 -7.29 15.62
N ARG A 234 -6.12 -7.49 16.93
CA ARG A 234 -6.46 -6.49 17.94
C ARG A 234 -5.27 -6.23 18.84
N LEU A 235 -4.99 -4.96 19.07
CA LEU A 235 -4.01 -4.45 20.01
C LEU A 235 -4.75 -3.80 21.19
N TYR A 236 -4.54 -4.30 22.39
CA TYR A 236 -5.18 -3.79 23.60
C TYR A 236 -4.31 -2.76 24.31
N ALA A 237 -4.93 -1.97 25.20
CA ALA A 237 -4.25 -0.89 25.93
C ALA A 237 -3.08 -1.36 26.82
N ASP A 238 -3.06 -2.64 27.21
CA ASP A 238 -1.97 -3.27 27.95
C ASP A 238 -0.79 -3.72 27.06
N GLY A 239 -0.87 -3.47 25.75
CA GLY A 239 0.12 -3.87 24.76
C GLY A 239 -0.06 -5.31 24.26
N SER A 240 -1.04 -6.06 24.77
CA SER A 240 -1.31 -7.42 24.30
C SER A 240 -1.84 -7.41 22.87
N ARG A 241 -1.33 -8.34 22.05
CA ARG A 241 -1.74 -8.54 20.65
C ARG A 241 -2.49 -9.85 20.53
N VAL A 242 -3.69 -9.79 19.98
CA VAL A 242 -4.49 -10.96 19.61
C VAL A 242 -4.62 -11.00 18.10
N VAL A 243 -3.93 -11.95 17.49
CA VAL A 243 -4.05 -12.24 16.05
C VAL A 243 -5.42 -12.85 15.80
N THR A 244 -6.16 -12.31 14.84
CA THR A 244 -7.48 -12.80 14.43
C THR A 244 -7.39 -13.54 13.09
N HIS A 245 -6.38 -13.24 12.28
CA HIS A 245 -6.08 -13.94 11.04
C HIS A 245 -4.58 -13.93 10.81
N ASP A 246 -4.01 -15.09 10.50
CA ASP A 246 -2.61 -15.29 10.15
C ASP A 246 -2.49 -15.95 8.77
N PRO A 247 -1.70 -15.41 7.83
CA PRO A 247 -1.43 -16.05 6.54
C PRO A 247 -0.86 -17.47 6.63
N GLU A 248 -0.18 -17.83 7.73
CA GLU A 248 0.40 -19.16 7.92
C GLU A 248 -0.61 -20.24 8.35
N ASP A 249 -1.83 -19.86 8.75
CA ASP A 249 -2.87 -20.79 9.23
C ASP A 249 -3.63 -21.52 8.10
N ARG A 250 -3.21 -21.41 6.83
CA ARG A 250 -3.88 -21.98 5.65
C ARG A 250 -3.09 -23.07 4.94
#